data_AF-A0A223KW71-F1
#
_entry.id   AF-A0A223KW71-F1
#
_cell.length_a   1.000
_cell.length_b   1.000
_cell.length_c   1.000
_cell.angle_alpha   90.00
_cell.angle_beta   90.00
_cell.angle_gamma   90.00
#
_symmetry.space_group_name_H-M   'P 1'
#
loop_
_entity.id
_entity.type
_entity.pdbx_description
1 polymer ?
#
loop_
_entity_poly.entity_id
_entity_poly.type
_entity_poly.pdbx_seq_one_letter_code
_entity_poly.pdbx_strand_id
1 'polypeptide(L)'
;MKSFLINGNAIVCGLFMLLVAFFFAGGAISENYTDKTYVAPQFFLLIPVWLVAAFFVLMYFYKNKIENNSYVAIVALNFLLWAMIPVGIKLSAMFL
;
A
#
# COMPACT_ATOMS: atom_id res chain seq x y z
N MET A 1 -13.52 2.78 -18.62
CA MET A 1 -13.19 1.44 -18.07
C MET A 1 -11.78 1.36 -17.48
N LYS A 2 -10.71 1.64 -18.24
CA LYS A 2 -9.32 1.58 -17.74
C LYS A 2 -9.04 2.48 -16.52
N SER A 3 -9.51 3.73 -16.54
CA SER A 3 -9.35 4.67 -15.41
C SER A 3 -10.05 4.17 -14.13
N PHE A 4 -11.22 3.54 -14.27
CA PHE A 4 -11.92 2.92 -13.14
C PHE A 4 -11.12 1.76 -12.53
N LEU A 5 -10.48 0.93 -13.36
CA LEU A 5 -9.61 -0.16 -12.87
C LEU A 5 -8.41 0.37 -12.08
N ILE A 6 -7.76 1.43 -12.57
CA ILE A 6 -6.60 2.03 -11.91
C ILE A 6 -7.00 2.70 -10.60
N ASN A 7 -7.96 3.63 -10.65
CA ASN A 7 -8.35 4.42 -9.49
C ASN A 7 -9.09 3.57 -8.46
N GLY A 8 -9.98 2.69 -8.90
CA GLY A 8 -10.70 1.76 -8.03
C GLY A 8 -9.76 0.83 -7.29
N ASN A 9 -8.78 0.22 -7.99
CA ASN A 9 -7.77 -0.61 -7.34
C ASN A 9 -6.91 0.20 -6.37
N ALA A 10 -6.43 1.39 -6.75
CA ALA A 10 -5.60 2.22 -5.88
C ALA A 10 -6.33 2.62 -4.59
N ILE A 11 -7.62 2.96 -4.67
CA ILE A 11 -8.45 3.30 -3.50
C ILE A 11 -8.63 2.07 -2.60
N VAL A 12 -9.03 0.93 -3.16
CA VAL A 12 -9.24 -0.31 -2.38
C VAL A 12 -7.93 -0.77 -1.74
N CYS A 13 -6.83 -0.77 -2.50
CA CYS A 13 -5.50 -1.14 -2.01
C CYS A 13 -5.01 -0.17 -0.93
N GLY A 14 -5.24 1.15 -1.09
CA GLY A 14 -4.87 2.15 -0.10
C GLY A 14 -5.65 2.02 1.20
N LEU A 15 -6.96 1.79 1.14
CA LEU A 15 -7.78 1.51 2.31
C LEU A 15 -7.32 0.23 3.03
N PHE A 16 -7.06 -0.83 2.26
CA PHE A 16 -6.53 -2.08 2.82
C PHE A 16 -5.16 -1.88 3.48
N MET A 17 -4.26 -1.13 2.84
CA MET A 17 -2.95 -0.78 3.39
C MET A 17 -3.09 -0.02 4.72
N LEU A 18 -4.01 0.93 4.84
CA LEU A 18 -4.25 1.64 6.10
C LEU A 18 -4.72 0.68 7.19
N LEU A 19 -5.68 -0.19 6.90
CA LEU A 19 -6.15 -1.21 7.85
C LEU A 19 -4.99 -2.09 8.33
N VAL A 20 -4.13 -2.53 7.42
CA VAL A 20 -2.93 -3.30 7.75
C VAL A 20 -1.97 -2.48 8.62
N ALA A 21 -1.67 -1.23 8.27
CA ALA A 21 -0.78 -0.36 9.04
C ALA A 21 -1.28 -0.17 10.49
N PHE A 22 -2.56 0.14 10.67
CA PHE A 22 -3.15 0.30 12.00
C PHE A 22 -3.20 -1.01 12.79
N PHE A 23 -3.53 -2.13 12.14
CA PHE A 23 -3.55 -3.44 12.78
C PHE A 23 -2.19 -3.84 13.33
N PHE A 24 -1.13 -3.69 12.52
CA PHE A 24 0.23 -4.01 12.96
C PHE A 24 0.76 -2.99 13.98
N ALA A 25 0.48 -1.69 13.80
CA ALA A 25 0.88 -0.67 14.75
C ALA A 25 0.23 -0.85 16.14
N GLY A 26 -0.99 -1.38 16.19
CA GLY A 26 -1.71 -1.73 17.42
C GLY A 26 -1.19 -2.99 18.15
N GLY A 27 -0.12 -3.63 17.68
CA GLY A 27 0.42 -4.85 18.30
C GLY A 27 -0.15 -6.16 17.73
N ALA A 28 -0.83 -6.11 16.57
CA ALA A 28 -1.42 -7.25 15.89
C ALA A 28 -2.24 -8.15 16.85
N ILE A 29 -1.99 -9.46 16.85
CA ILE A 29 -2.70 -10.43 17.71
C ILE A 29 -1.99 -10.63 19.07
N SER A 30 -0.70 -10.28 19.17
CA SER A 30 0.16 -10.71 20.29
C SER A 30 0.51 -9.63 21.30
N GLU A 31 0.45 -8.34 20.94
CA GLU A 31 0.94 -7.27 21.79
C GLU A 31 -0.14 -6.25 22.18
N ASN A 32 -1.41 -6.50 21.83
CA ASN A 32 -2.57 -5.66 22.18
C ASN A 32 -3.00 -5.77 23.66
N TYR A 33 -2.09 -6.12 24.57
CA TYR A 33 -2.36 -6.21 26.01
C TYR A 33 -1.78 -5.03 26.80
N THR A 34 -1.16 -4.08 26.10
CA THR A 34 -0.62 -2.86 26.72
C THR A 34 -1.67 -1.76 26.76
N ASP A 35 -1.63 -0.85 27.74
CA ASP A 35 -2.52 0.32 27.80
C ASP A 35 -2.24 1.36 26.70
N LYS A 36 -1.33 1.06 25.76
CA LYS A 36 -0.99 1.93 24.63
C LYS A 36 -1.80 1.55 23.40
N THR A 37 -2.36 2.55 22.73
CA THR A 37 -3.07 2.38 21.45
C THR A 37 -2.17 1.89 20.32
N TYR A 38 -0.89 2.29 20.32
CA TYR A 38 0.09 1.85 19.32
C TYR A 38 1.32 1.29 20.03
N VAL A 39 1.54 -0.02 19.87
CA VAL A 39 2.64 -0.77 20.50
C VAL A 39 3.85 -0.83 19.58
N ALA A 40 3.62 -0.88 18.27
CA ALA A 40 4.66 -0.98 17.25
C ALA A 40 4.50 0.12 16.17
N PRO A 41 4.66 1.41 16.52
CA PRO A 41 4.41 2.54 15.61
C PRO A 41 5.27 2.53 14.33
N GLN A 42 6.40 1.82 14.31
CA GLN A 42 7.23 1.60 13.12
C GLN A 42 6.46 0.96 11.94
N PHE A 43 5.35 0.27 12.18
CA PHE A 43 4.48 -0.23 11.11
C PHE A 43 3.75 0.88 10.35
N PHE A 44 3.71 2.11 10.85
CA PHE A 44 3.28 3.26 10.04
C PHE A 44 4.24 3.59 8.90
N LEU A 45 5.48 3.08 8.89
CA LEU A 45 6.38 3.18 7.73
C LEU A 45 5.82 2.49 6.48
N LEU A 46 4.86 1.57 6.63
CA LEU A 46 4.09 1.02 5.52
C LEU A 46 3.41 2.11 4.67
N ILE A 47 2.91 3.18 5.31
CA ILE A 47 2.18 4.26 4.64
C ILE A 47 3.08 5.01 3.63
N PRO A 48 4.23 5.62 4.01
CA PRO A 48 5.09 6.29 3.04
C PRO A 48 5.65 5.34 1.99
N VAL A 49 5.95 4.07 2.33
CA VAL A 49 6.40 3.06 1.36
C VAL A 49 5.34 2.83 0.27
N TRP A 50 4.09 2.67 0.66
CA TRP A 50 2.99 2.50 -0.28
C TRP A 50 2.70 3.78 -1.08
N LEU A 51 2.75 4.95 -0.44
CA LEU A 51 2.55 6.24 -1.11
C LEU A 51 3.59 6.51 -2.20
N VAL A 52 4.85 6.13 -1.98
CA VAL A 52 5.91 6.23 -2.99
C VAL A 52 5.56 5.38 -4.22
N ALA A 53 5.08 4.16 -4.01
CA ALA A 53 4.66 3.29 -5.11
C ALA A 53 3.41 3.82 -5.84
N ALA A 54 2.42 4.30 -5.09
CA ALA A 54 1.23 4.94 -5.64
C ALA A 54 1.60 6.16 -6.50
N PHE A 55 2.53 6.98 -6.01
CA PHE A 55 3.07 8.11 -6.75
C PHE A 55 3.71 7.68 -8.07
N PHE A 56 4.56 6.65 -8.07
CA PHE A 56 5.17 6.14 -9.31
C PHE A 56 4.15 5.57 -10.30
N VAL A 57 3.14 4.85 -9.83
CA VAL A 57 2.07 4.31 -10.69
C VAL A 57 1.25 5.44 -11.32
N LEU A 58 0.90 6.47 -10.54
CA LEU A 58 0.20 7.66 -11.05
C LEU A 58 1.06 8.42 -12.05
N MET A 59 2.35 8.63 -11.75
CA MET A 59 3.29 9.29 -12.64
C MET A 59 3.45 8.53 -13.97
N TYR A 60 3.47 7.19 -13.92
CA TYR A 60 3.52 6.37 -15.12
C TYR A 60 2.30 6.60 -16.03
N PHE A 61 1.08 6.60 -15.48
CA PHE A 61 -0.14 6.84 -16.24
C PHE A 61 -0.35 8.29 -16.67
N TYR A 62 0.26 9.24 -15.94
CA TYR A 62 0.31 10.63 -16.35
C TYR A 62 1.19 10.82 -17.59
N LYS A 63 2.39 10.20 -17.59
CA LYS A 63 3.32 10.25 -18.72
C LYS A 63 2.85 9.42 -19.92
N ASN A 64 2.36 8.22 -19.66
CA ASN A 64 1.85 7.30 -20.67
C ASN A 64 0.32 7.32 -20.60
N LYS A 65 -0.33 8.08 -21.51
CA LYS A 65 -1.80 8.15 -21.59
C LYS A 65 -2.43 6.78 -21.35
N ILE A 66 -3.40 6.72 -20.44
CA ILE A 66 -4.06 5.47 -20.01
C ILE A 66 -4.60 4.68 -21.22
N GLU A 67 -5.05 5.39 -22.26
CA GLU A 67 -5.57 4.81 -23.51
C GLU A 67 -4.55 3.93 -24.24
N ASN A 68 -3.27 4.35 -24.25
CA ASN A 68 -2.17 3.69 -24.95
C ASN A 68 -1.66 2.44 -24.23
N ASN A 69 -2.05 2.24 -22.96
CA ASN A 69 -1.59 1.11 -22.17
C ASN A 69 -2.46 -0.13 -22.38
N SER A 70 -1.84 -1.30 -22.49
CA SER A 70 -2.57 -2.57 -22.52
C SER A 70 -3.22 -2.86 -21.16
N TYR A 71 -4.28 -3.67 -21.15
CA TYR A 71 -4.89 -4.12 -19.90
C TYR A 71 -3.91 -4.93 -19.04
N VAL A 72 -3.01 -5.70 -19.66
CA VAL A 72 -1.95 -6.46 -18.97
C VAL A 72 -1.02 -5.52 -18.20
N ALA A 73 -0.56 -4.44 -18.82
CA ALA A 73 0.30 -3.45 -18.15
C ALA A 73 -0.43 -2.78 -16.98
N ILE A 74 -1.71 -2.44 -17.16
CA ILE A 74 -2.54 -1.85 -16.09
C ILE A 74 -2.68 -2.80 -14.91
N VAL A 75 -2.96 -4.09 -15.16
CA VAL A 75 -3.10 -5.09 -14.10
C VAL A 75 -1.76 -5.30 -13.39
N ALA A 76 -0.65 -5.40 -14.13
CA ALA A 76 0.68 -5.56 -13.54
C ALA A 76 1.08 -4.39 -12.62
N LEU A 77 0.84 -3.15 -13.03
CA LEU A 77 1.11 -1.96 -12.21
C LEU A 77 0.21 -1.90 -10.96
N ASN A 78 -1.03 -2.34 -11.08
CA ASN A 78 -1.92 -2.45 -9.92
C ASN A 78 -1.47 -3.53 -8.94
N PHE A 79 -0.98 -4.67 -9.44
CA PHE A 79 -0.37 -5.71 -8.60
C PHE A 79 0.87 -5.22 -7.86
N LEU A 80 1.66 -4.31 -8.45
CA LEU A 80 2.79 -3.69 -7.75
C LEU A 80 2.34 -2.94 -6.50
N LEU A 81 1.20 -2.23 -6.51
CA LEU A 81 0.68 -1.56 -5.31
C LEU A 81 0.38 -2.54 -4.17
N TRP A 82 -0.18 -3.72 -4.50
CA TRP A 82 -0.41 -4.78 -3.53
C TRP A 82 0.88 -5.40 -3.01
N ALA A 83 1.87 -5.60 -3.88
CA ALA A 83 3.19 -6.13 -3.51
C ALA A 83 3.95 -5.22 -2.55
N MET A 84 3.68 -3.91 -2.56
CA MET A 84 4.31 -2.97 -1.64
C MET A 84 3.83 -3.10 -0.20
N ILE A 85 2.68 -3.75 0.04
CA ILE A 85 2.19 -4.02 1.39
C ILE A 85 3.12 -4.97 2.16
N PRO A 86 3.40 -6.21 1.69
CA PRO A 86 4.34 -7.09 2.38
C PRO A 86 5.76 -6.53 2.41
N VAL A 87 6.18 -5.76 1.40
CA VAL A 87 7.47 -5.06 1.42
C VAL A 87 7.53 -4.03 2.55
N GLY A 88 6.49 -3.20 2.70
CA GLY A 88 6.40 -2.23 3.78
C GLY A 88 6.35 -2.87 5.16
N ILE A 89 5.60 -3.96 5.33
CA ILE A 89 5.59 -4.75 6.58
C ILE A 89 7.00 -5.25 6.90
N LYS A 90 7.69 -5.86 5.92
CA LYS A 90 9.05 -6.40 6.11
C LYS A 90 10.04 -5.30 6.46
N LEU A 91 9.95 -4.15 5.80
CA LEU A 91 10.80 -2.99 6.10
C LEU A 91 10.54 -2.46 7.51
N SER A 92 9.28 -2.27 7.89
CA SER A 92 8.89 -1.86 9.25
C SER A 92 9.41 -2.83 10.31
N ALA A 93 9.35 -4.14 10.03
CA ALA A 93 9.84 -5.17 10.94
C ALA A 93 11.36 -5.17 11.14
N MET A 94 12.15 -4.54 10.26
CA MET A 94 13.60 -4.37 10.47
C MET A 94 13.92 -3.36 11.59
N PHE A 95 12.93 -2.59 12.05
CA PHE A 95 13.06 -1.61 13.13
C PHE A 95 12.44 -2.10 14.46
N LEU A 96 12.06 -3.39 14.54
CA LEU A 96 11.65 -4.06 15.77
C LEU A 96 12.86 -4.43 16.64
#